data_AF-A0A3M8EWV3-F1
#
_entry.id   AF-A0A3M8EWV3-F1
#
_cell.length_a   1.000
_cell.length_b   1.000
_cell.length_c   1.000
_cell.angle_alpha   90.00
_cell.angle_beta   90.00
_cell.angle_gamma   90.00
#
_symmetry.space_group_name_H-M   'P 1'
#
loop_
_entity.id
_entity.type
_entity.pdbx_description
1 polymer ?
#
loop_
_entity_poly.entity_id
_entity_poly.type
_entity_poly.pdbx_seq_one_letter_code
_entity_poly.pdbx_strand_id
1 'polypeptide(L)'
;MNANRQRLTMTGLLCQYCAHPAGRTQDGYLFLDLPPTEQERETGWPEKSLTAHPPLCVPHARESIERCCRFRTDGVVALRSWVPRLYGVAGAFYRRRADGLEVAAEETVTVSYKDKTRLPWLLASQLVRQLTGVTHVPIKELLKAA
;
A
#
# COMPACT_ATOMS: atom_id res chain seq x y z
N MET A 1 -4.57 -0.13 -11.34
CA MET A 1 -5.53 -0.02 -10.22
C MET A 1 -6.41 1.22 -10.44
N ASN A 2 -7.74 1.12 -10.29
CA ASN A 2 -8.66 2.25 -10.47
C ASN A 2 -8.58 3.22 -9.27
N ALA A 3 -8.38 4.52 -9.53
CA ALA A 3 -8.13 5.54 -8.49
C ALA A 3 -9.32 5.73 -7.52
N ASN A 4 -10.55 5.75 -8.01
CA ASN A 4 -11.75 5.88 -7.16
C ASN A 4 -11.90 4.67 -6.23
N ARG A 5 -11.73 3.46 -6.77
CA ARG A 5 -11.75 2.23 -5.98
C ARG A 5 -10.65 2.24 -4.94
N GLN A 6 -9.42 2.61 -5.32
CA GLN A 6 -8.28 2.69 -4.41
C GLN A 6 -8.55 3.66 -3.27
N ARG A 7 -9.08 4.85 -3.57
CA ARG A 7 -9.45 5.85 -2.55
C ARG A 7 -10.51 5.31 -1.60
N LEU A 8 -11.55 4.67 -2.11
CA LEU A 8 -12.64 4.10 -1.32
C LEU A 8 -12.14 3.00 -0.38
N THR A 9 -11.40 2.03 -0.91
CA THR A 9 -10.93 0.87 -0.15
C THR A 9 -9.85 1.25 0.85
N MET A 10 -8.95 2.16 0.47
CA MET A 10 -7.99 2.72 1.40
C MET A 10 -8.67 3.52 2.50
N THR A 11 -9.63 4.40 2.21
CA THR A 11 -10.29 5.22 3.24
C THR A 11 -11.02 4.36 4.25
N GLY A 12 -11.82 3.40 3.78
CA GLY A 12 -12.68 2.57 4.62
C GLY A 12 -12.03 1.30 5.18
N LEU A 13 -10.75 1.02 4.88
CA LEU A 13 -10.10 -0.26 5.18
C LEU A 13 -10.93 -1.46 4.65
N LEU A 14 -11.34 -1.35 3.39
CA LEU A 14 -12.13 -2.35 2.68
C LEU A 14 -11.22 -3.17 1.76
N CYS A 15 -11.63 -4.40 1.46
CA CYS A 15 -10.94 -5.24 0.50
C CYS A 15 -10.93 -4.57 -0.88
N GLN A 16 -9.75 -4.50 -1.50
CA GLN A 16 -9.55 -3.95 -2.85
C GLN A 16 -10.55 -4.48 -3.90
N TYR A 17 -10.86 -5.78 -3.84
CA TYR A 17 -11.64 -6.47 -4.87
C TYR A 17 -13.14 -6.36 -4.60
N CYS A 18 -13.62 -6.90 -3.47
CA CYS A 18 -15.06 -6.94 -3.18
C CYS A 18 -15.60 -5.71 -2.45
N ALA A 19 -14.76 -4.76 -2.00
CA ALA A 19 -15.17 -3.57 -1.23
C ALA A 19 -15.95 -3.85 0.07
N HIS A 20 -15.91 -5.09 0.58
CA HIS A 20 -16.36 -5.44 1.93
C HIS A 20 -15.25 -5.18 2.96
N PRO A 21 -15.52 -5.19 4.27
CA PRO A 21 -14.47 -5.04 5.29
C PRO A 21 -13.26 -5.94 4.99
N ALA A 22 -12.06 -5.36 5.03
CA ALA A 22 -10.85 -6.15 4.87
C ALA A 22 -10.71 -7.17 6.01
N GLY A 23 -9.92 -8.22 5.78
CA GLY A 23 -9.74 -9.27 6.77
C GLY A 23 -9.07 -8.66 8.00
N ARG A 24 -9.80 -8.56 9.11
CA ARG A 24 -9.32 -8.03 10.39
C ARG A 24 -9.32 -9.13 11.45
N THR A 25 -8.21 -9.27 12.16
CA THR A 25 -8.08 -10.13 13.35
C THR A 25 -7.61 -9.29 14.55
N GLN A 26 -7.27 -9.94 15.66
CA GLN A 26 -6.64 -9.29 16.80
C GLN A 26 -5.27 -8.69 16.47
N ASP A 27 -4.59 -9.18 15.43
CA ASP A 27 -3.32 -8.62 14.93
C ASP A 27 -3.52 -7.47 13.93
N GLY A 28 -4.77 -7.24 13.50
CA GLY A 28 -5.15 -6.12 12.64
C GLY A 28 -5.53 -6.49 11.21
N TYR A 29 -5.43 -5.50 10.32
CA TYR A 29 -5.87 -5.57 8.93
C TYR A 29 -4.84 -6.24 8.04
N LEU A 30 -5.29 -7.11 7.15
CA LEU A 30 -4.43 -7.83 6.21
C LEU A 30 -4.00 -6.97 5.02
N PHE A 31 -2.70 -6.89 4.80
CA PHE A 31 -2.04 -6.33 3.63
C PHE A 31 -1.13 -7.38 2.99
N LEU A 32 -0.94 -7.27 1.69
CA LEU A 32 0.09 -7.98 0.95
C LEU A 32 1.10 -6.97 0.42
N ASP A 33 2.37 -7.34 0.42
CA ASP A 33 3.44 -6.54 -0.16
C ASP A 33 4.49 -7.43 -0.84
N LEU A 34 5.42 -6.78 -1.52
CA LEU A 34 6.64 -7.45 -1.99
C LEU A 34 7.62 -7.64 -0.82
N PRO A 35 8.53 -8.64 -0.89
CA PRO A 35 9.60 -8.75 0.07
C PRO A 35 10.43 -7.45 0.11
N PRO A 36 10.87 -7.01 1.30
CA PRO A 36 11.59 -5.76 1.42
C PRO A 36 12.96 -5.84 0.74
N THR A 37 13.40 -4.71 0.21
CA THR A 37 14.80 -4.48 -0.17
C THR A 37 15.73 -4.56 1.05
N GLU A 38 17.04 -4.66 0.82
CA GLU A 38 18.03 -4.65 1.91
C GLU A 38 17.95 -3.36 2.73
N GLN A 39 17.87 -2.22 2.06
CA GLN A 39 17.71 -0.90 2.69
C GLN A 39 16.43 -0.81 3.55
N GLU A 40 15.32 -1.39 3.11
CA GLU A 40 14.09 -1.42 3.92
C GLU A 40 14.26 -2.26 5.19
N ARG A 41 14.99 -3.38 5.12
CA ARG A 41 15.30 -4.19 6.31
C ARG A 41 16.16 -3.40 7.30
N GLU A 42 17.19 -2.73 6.81
CA GLU A 42 18.09 -1.90 7.64
C GLU A 42 17.36 -0.75 8.34
N THR A 43 16.31 -0.22 7.71
CA THR A 43 15.52 0.90 8.24
C THR A 43 14.35 0.46 9.13
N GLY A 44 14.22 -0.84 9.41
CA GLY A 44 13.28 -1.37 10.41
C GLY A 44 11.93 -1.83 9.85
N TRP A 45 11.85 -2.15 8.55
CA TRP A 45 10.68 -2.81 7.97
C TRP A 45 10.29 -4.08 8.76
N PRO A 46 8.98 -4.39 8.95
CA PRO A 46 7.82 -3.78 8.31
C PRO A 46 7.18 -2.61 9.06
N GLU A 47 7.67 -2.26 10.25
CA GLU A 47 7.08 -1.21 11.07
C GLU A 47 7.29 0.16 10.40
N LYS A 48 6.25 0.99 10.38
CA LYS A 48 6.20 2.31 9.71
C LYS A 48 6.40 2.28 8.19
N SER A 49 6.36 1.10 7.56
CA SER A 49 6.36 0.98 6.10
C SER A 49 5.17 1.72 5.48
N LEU A 50 5.38 2.28 4.29
CA LEU A 50 4.37 3.01 3.54
C LEU A 50 3.85 2.12 2.42
N THR A 51 2.54 2.02 2.30
CA THR A 51 1.92 1.24 1.23
C THR A 51 0.78 2.01 0.55
N ALA A 52 0.77 1.95 -0.77
CA ALA A 52 -0.35 2.41 -1.60
C ALA A 52 -1.30 1.26 -1.98
N HIS A 53 -0.97 0.02 -1.59
CA HIS A 53 -1.77 -1.17 -1.82
C HIS A 53 -2.89 -1.26 -0.79
N PRO A 54 -4.17 -1.31 -1.22
CA PRO A 54 -5.27 -1.45 -0.29
C PRO A 54 -5.25 -2.78 0.47
N PRO A 55 -5.88 -2.84 1.65
CA PRO A 55 -5.98 -4.09 2.38
C PRO A 55 -6.89 -5.09 1.65
N LEU A 56 -6.82 -6.36 2.07
CA LEU A 56 -7.53 -7.47 1.44
C LEU A 56 -8.30 -8.30 2.46
N CYS A 57 -9.40 -8.94 2.04
CA CYS A 57 -9.96 -10.06 2.79
C CYS A 57 -9.19 -11.34 2.45
N VAL A 58 -9.30 -12.36 3.31
CA VAL A 58 -8.51 -13.60 3.17
C VAL A 58 -8.71 -14.28 1.80
N PRO A 59 -9.95 -14.46 1.28
CA PRO A 59 -10.14 -15.09 -0.03
C PRO A 59 -9.42 -14.35 -1.18
N HIS A 60 -9.53 -13.01 -1.23
CA HIS A 60 -8.89 -12.23 -2.29
C HIS A 60 -7.38 -12.08 -2.09
N ALA A 61 -6.87 -12.19 -0.87
CA ALA A 61 -5.44 -12.26 -0.62
C ALA A 61 -4.85 -13.56 -1.18
N ARG A 62 -5.50 -14.71 -0.97
CA ARG A 62 -5.11 -16.00 -1.56
C ARG A 62 -5.08 -15.92 -3.09
N GLU A 63 -6.18 -15.45 -3.68
CA GLU A 63 -6.30 -15.28 -5.13
C GLU A 63 -5.20 -14.35 -5.69
N SER A 64 -4.89 -13.25 -4.98
CA SER A 64 -3.81 -12.34 -5.36
C SER A 64 -2.45 -13.02 -5.34
N ILE A 65 -2.14 -13.81 -4.30
CA ILE A 65 -0.89 -14.57 -4.17
C ILE A 65 -0.73 -15.55 -5.33
N GLU A 66 -1.80 -16.25 -5.70
CA GLU A 66 -1.77 -17.28 -6.76
C GLU A 66 -1.66 -16.66 -8.16
N ARG A 67 -2.33 -15.52 -8.39
CA ARG A 67 -2.51 -14.98 -9.75
C ARG A 67 -1.59 -13.83 -10.11
N CYS A 68 -1.10 -13.07 -9.15
CA CYS A 68 -0.25 -11.91 -9.43
C CYS A 68 1.10 -12.36 -9.98
N CYS A 69 1.43 -11.93 -11.21
CA CYS A 69 2.71 -12.26 -11.83
C CYS A 69 3.90 -11.76 -11.00
N ARG A 70 3.80 -10.54 -10.43
CA ARG A 70 4.86 -9.97 -9.58
C ARG A 70 5.09 -10.78 -8.31
N PHE A 71 4.03 -11.28 -7.67
CA PHE A 71 4.19 -12.15 -6.51
C PHE A 71 4.81 -13.50 -6.86
N ARG A 72 4.57 -14.02 -8.06
CA ARG A 72 5.24 -15.24 -8.54
C ARG A 72 6.72 -15.02 -8.87
N THR A 73 7.09 -13.85 -9.39
CA THR A 73 8.49 -13.56 -9.76
C THR A 73 9.33 -13.08 -8.60
N ASP A 74 8.79 -12.20 -7.77
CA ASP A 74 9.55 -11.46 -6.76
C ASP A 74 9.24 -11.93 -5.33
N GLY A 75 8.26 -12.83 -5.19
CA GLY A 75 7.74 -13.29 -3.91
C GLY A 75 6.65 -12.37 -3.34
N VAL A 76 6.13 -12.76 -2.18
CA VAL A 76 5.07 -12.05 -1.48
C VAL A 76 5.24 -12.18 0.02
N VAL A 77 4.94 -11.11 0.73
CA VAL A 77 4.83 -11.09 2.19
C VAL A 77 3.42 -10.69 2.57
N ALA A 78 2.87 -11.35 3.59
CA ALA A 78 1.59 -10.99 4.19
C ALA A 78 1.82 -10.36 5.55
N LEU A 79 1.16 -9.25 5.78
CA LEU A 79 1.30 -8.42 6.97
C LEU A 79 -0.07 -8.17 7.59
N ARG A 80 -0.13 -8.14 8.91
CA ARG A 80 -1.25 -7.61 9.68
C ARG A 80 -0.79 -6.30 10.29
N SER A 81 -1.53 -5.21 10.06
CA SER A 81 -1.26 -3.94 10.74
C SER A 81 -2.40 -3.63 11.69
N TRP A 82 -2.07 -3.47 12.98
CA TRP A 82 -3.03 -3.08 13.99
C TRP A 82 -3.61 -1.68 13.74
N VAL A 83 -2.75 -0.72 13.39
CA VAL A 83 -3.15 0.67 13.14
C VAL A 83 -2.57 1.19 11.82
N PRO A 84 -3.15 0.82 10.66
CA PRO A 84 -2.71 1.36 9.39
C PRO A 84 -3.22 2.80 9.27
N ARG A 85 -2.37 3.82 9.43
CA ARG A 85 -2.77 5.24 9.44
C ARG A 85 -2.69 5.86 8.06
N LEU A 86 -3.63 6.72 7.68
CA LEU A 86 -3.45 7.54 6.47
C LEU A 86 -2.23 8.44 6.64
N TYR A 87 -1.26 8.31 5.73
CA TYR A 87 0.02 9.01 5.77
C TYR A 87 0.07 10.18 4.79
N GLY A 88 -0.46 9.96 3.59
CA GLY A 88 -0.32 10.90 2.48
C GLY A 88 -0.91 10.36 1.19
N VAL A 89 -0.35 10.84 0.08
CA VAL A 89 -0.76 10.49 -1.29
C VAL A 89 0.45 10.17 -2.14
N ALA A 90 0.25 9.30 -3.13
CA ALA A 90 1.21 9.04 -4.19
C ALA A 90 0.64 9.47 -5.54
N GLY A 91 1.50 9.94 -6.43
CA GLY A 91 1.09 10.40 -7.75
C GLY A 91 2.22 11.01 -8.57
N ALA A 92 1.87 11.68 -9.66
CA ALA A 92 2.82 12.39 -10.50
C ALA A 92 3.20 13.72 -9.85
N PHE A 93 4.51 13.94 -9.64
CA PHE A 93 5.02 15.17 -9.06
C PHE A 93 5.40 16.15 -10.17
N TYR A 94 4.88 17.37 -10.12
CA TYR A 94 5.13 18.41 -11.11
C TYR A 94 6.11 19.45 -10.58
N ARG A 95 6.84 20.08 -11.50
CA ARG A 95 7.60 21.29 -11.20
C ARG A 95 7.38 22.34 -12.28
N ARG A 96 7.56 23.60 -11.90
CA ARG A 96 7.50 24.72 -12.83
C ARG A 96 8.79 24.78 -13.66
N ARG A 97 8.63 24.97 -14.96
CA ARG A 97 9.68 25.40 -15.90
C ARG A 97 9.38 26.80 -16.42
N ALA A 98 10.33 27.36 -17.17
CA ALA A 98 10.20 28.67 -17.79
C ALA A 98 8.98 28.77 -18.73
N ASP A 99 8.62 27.66 -19.38
CA ASP A 99 7.61 27.54 -20.44
C ASP A 99 6.38 26.72 -20.03
N GLY A 100 6.27 26.27 -18.77
CA GLY A 100 5.09 25.53 -18.31
C GLY A 100 5.32 24.65 -17.08
N LEU A 101 4.60 23.53 -17.06
CA LEU A 101 4.71 22.48 -16.05
C LEU A 101 5.29 21.23 -16.69
N GLU A 102 6.16 20.54 -15.97
CA GLU A 102 6.61 19.21 -16.37
C GLU A 102 6.52 18.23 -15.20
N VAL A 103 6.48 16.95 -15.53
CA VAL A 103 6.63 15.88 -14.55
C VAL A 103 8.09 15.83 -14.12
N ALA A 104 8.33 15.94 -12.82
CA ALA A 104 9.65 16.04 -12.21
C ALA A 104 10.29 14.68 -11.90
N ALA A 105 9.53 13.58 -11.95
CA ALA A 105 10.00 12.23 -11.70
C ALA A 105 9.26 11.22 -12.60
N GLU A 106 9.98 10.26 -13.16
CA GLU A 106 9.37 9.21 -14.01
C GLU A 106 8.45 8.27 -13.22
N GLU A 107 8.78 8.05 -11.95
CA GLU A 107 7.99 7.20 -11.04
C GLU A 107 7.04 8.01 -10.15
N THR A 108 6.03 7.33 -9.62
CA THR A 108 5.11 7.93 -8.65
C THR A 108 5.83 8.31 -7.37
N VAL A 109 5.63 9.54 -6.91
CA VAL A 109 6.23 10.05 -5.68
C VAL A 109 5.21 10.00 -4.56
N THR A 110 5.61 9.47 -3.40
CA THR A 110 4.81 9.55 -2.17
C THR A 110 5.11 10.86 -1.44
N VAL A 111 4.07 11.60 -1.07
CA VAL A 111 4.14 12.86 -0.32
C VAL A 111 3.27 12.75 0.93
N SER A 112 3.85 13.05 2.09
CA SER A 112 3.13 13.06 3.37
C SER A 112 2.11 14.19 3.43
N TYR A 113 0.99 13.99 4.14
CA TYR A 113 0.06 15.08 4.42
C TYR A 113 0.66 16.23 5.25
N LYS A 114 1.78 15.97 5.93
CA LYS A 114 2.53 16.97 6.70
C LYS A 114 3.41 17.85 5.82
N ASP A 115 3.74 17.41 4.61
CA ASP A 115 4.60 18.14 3.68
C ASP A 115 3.77 19.16 2.87
N LYS A 116 3.55 20.33 3.46
CA LYS A 116 2.72 21.38 2.85
C LYS A 116 3.36 22.05 1.63
N THR A 117 4.67 21.89 1.44
CA THR A 117 5.38 22.53 0.33
C THR A 117 5.30 21.69 -0.94
N ARG A 118 5.33 20.35 -0.83
CA ARG A 118 5.27 19.45 -1.98
C ARG A 118 3.85 19.06 -2.38
N LEU A 119 2.90 19.00 -1.44
CA LEU A 119 1.52 18.59 -1.74
C LEU A 119 0.85 19.36 -2.90
N PRO A 120 0.97 20.71 -3.01
CA PRO A 120 0.34 21.46 -4.10
C PRO A 120 0.86 21.09 -5.50
N TRP A 121 2.00 20.43 -5.59
CA TRP A 121 2.66 20.04 -6.83
C TRP A 121 2.41 18.58 -7.21
N LEU A 122 1.65 17.83 -6.42
CA LEU A 122 1.38 16.42 -6.68
C LEU A 122 -0.02 16.22 -7.29
N LEU A 123 -0.07 15.66 -8.49
CA LEU A 123 -1.30 15.10 -9.02
C LEU A 123 -1.51 13.69 -8.43
N ALA A 124 -2.23 13.63 -7.32
CA ALA A 124 -2.47 12.40 -6.58
C ALA A 124 -3.33 11.39 -7.35
N SER A 125 -2.90 10.13 -7.37
CA SER A 125 -3.65 9.00 -7.94
C SER A 125 -3.97 7.91 -6.90
N GLN A 126 -3.24 7.89 -5.78
CA GLN A 126 -3.35 6.85 -4.76
C GLN A 126 -3.23 7.45 -3.35
N LEU A 127 -4.06 6.98 -2.41
CA LEU A 127 -3.83 7.18 -0.98
C LEU A 127 -2.70 6.27 -0.49
N VAL A 128 -1.92 6.74 0.47
CA VAL A 128 -0.85 5.97 1.13
C VAL A 128 -1.16 5.83 2.60
N ARG A 129 -0.99 4.60 3.13
CA ARG A 129 -1.06 4.32 4.55
C ARG A 129 0.31 3.95 5.09
N GLN A 130 0.57 4.35 6.33
CA GLN A 130 1.68 3.87 7.13
C GLN A 130 1.20 2.70 7.99
N LEU A 131 1.86 1.56 7.86
CA LEU A 131 1.56 0.37 8.66
C LEU A 131 2.23 0.48 10.02
N THR A 132 1.47 0.33 11.10
CA THR A 132 2.01 0.31 12.47
C THR A 132 1.42 -0.82 13.29
N GLY A 133 2.18 -1.29 14.28
CA GLY A 133 1.86 -2.51 15.03
C GLY A 133 1.78 -3.70 14.08
N VAL A 134 2.87 -3.94 13.35
CA VAL A 134 2.88 -4.90 12.24
C VAL A 134 3.28 -6.30 12.70
N THR A 135 2.49 -7.29 12.31
CA THR A 135 2.78 -8.71 12.52
C THR A 135 2.88 -9.43 11.18
N HIS A 136 3.90 -10.28 11.05
CA HIS A 136 4.04 -11.16 9.88
C HIS A 136 2.99 -12.27 9.89
N VAL A 137 2.37 -12.52 8.74
CA VAL A 137 1.50 -13.67 8.54
C VAL A 137 2.20 -14.69 7.67
N PRO A 138 2.39 -15.93 8.15
CA PRO A 138 2.90 -17.01 7.31
C PRO A 138 1.98 -17.25 6.11
N ILE A 139 2.52 -17.13 4.90
CA ILE A 139 1.76 -17.34 3.65
C ILE A 139 1.09 -18.72 3.63
N LYS A 140 1.77 -19.74 4.15
CA LYS A 140 1.23 -21.11 4.25
C LYS A 140 -0.06 -21.18 5.07
N GLU A 141 -0.20 -20.37 6.12
CA GLU A 141 -1.41 -20.32 6.94
C GLU A 141 -2.53 -19.61 6.18
N LEU A 142 -2.18 -18.52 5.49
CA LEU A 142 -3.13 -17.75 4.70
C LEU A 142 -3.75 -18.56 3.56
N LEU A 143 -2.98 -19.47 2.95
CA LEU A 143 -3.44 -20.40 1.93
C LEU A 143 -4.21 -21.61 2.48
N LYS A 144 -4.18 -21.87 3.80
CA LYS A 144 -4.90 -22.98 4.44
C LYS A 144 -6.27 -22.61 5.00
N ALA A 145 -6.46 -21.37 5.44
CA ALA A 145 -7.73 -20.90 5.98
C ALA A 145 -8.84 -20.99 4.92
N ALA A 146 -9.74 -21.97 5.09
CA ALA A 146 -10.94 -22.23 4.29
C ALA A 146 -12.09 -22.54 5.27
#